data_AF-A0A7T9DJ11-F1
#
_entry.id   AF-A0A7T9DJ11-F1
#
_cell.length_a   1.000
_cell.length_b   1.000
_cell.length_c   1.000
_cell.angle_alpha   90.00
_cell.angle_beta   90.00
_cell.angle_gamma   90.00
#
_symmetry.space_group_name_H-M   'P 1'
#
loop_
_entity.id
_entity.type
_entity.pdbx_description
1 polymer ?
#
loop_
_entity_poly.entity_id
_entity_poly.type
_entity_poly.pdbx_seq_one_letter_code
_entity_poly.pdbx_strand_id
1 'polypeptide(L)'
;MPFRLRLPFWPKKKDYSKKKPLKEPKTRVGKAWRKTLPLRRNMGLATKRAAYVFVLFHAITNALYFGNYAFNKLYPSEIRREFARTHGIELQGWRSDIEQDLEMIPVISEAVQRERVQGDFSLGWFKIESDAYWKKHFVDQASQWLFKGHSGYAMLNHISAKKGSGRSWMLRELIHHEIKHIKAYAIAEKHPEFESEWKKISTDEKGNSIYLSTAENAKYWLKLINSDEVRAKLEQTECLRLGFITPYARTHLREDIAELGEATEEPSRWPFFHGVLNGETSYPRIAAKIRLAQRYGLIPPEFSEMVRLDDYSRSLTRAYHGSNEPKYSYSDFMRDSQRFLQRYPMTVYEEKIRSERAWFMAQNTTTESGLQAALREYEKVLRCRSKSTTYVSTLKEMGEIYTRLDDFATTRLFRQAEEEYWRRFSAGDPRLAVRGVNDFLEKNGLLR
;
A
#
# COMPACT_ATOMS: atom_id res chain seq x y z
N MET A 1 -43.66 15.28 -12.30
CA MET A 1 -43.86 16.30 -11.23
C MET A 1 -42.58 17.10 -11.08
N PRO A 2 -42.54 18.42 -11.29
CA PRO A 2 -41.29 19.17 -11.18
C PRO A 2 -41.08 19.66 -9.75
N PHE A 3 -39.95 19.28 -9.15
CA PHE A 3 -39.45 19.79 -7.88
C PHE A 3 -39.00 21.26 -8.05
N ARG A 4 -39.70 22.21 -7.41
CA ARG A 4 -39.24 23.60 -7.25
C ARG A 4 -38.41 23.71 -5.95
N LEU A 5 -37.10 23.86 -6.08
CA LEU A 5 -36.24 24.33 -4.99
C LEU A 5 -36.60 25.78 -4.64
N ARG A 6 -37.07 26.03 -3.41
CA ARG A 6 -37.18 27.37 -2.83
C ARG A 6 -35.83 27.74 -2.19
N LEU A 7 -35.14 28.72 -2.77
CA LEU A 7 -33.97 29.35 -2.14
C LEU A 7 -34.42 30.28 -1.00
N PRO A 8 -33.63 30.42 0.08
CA PRO A 8 -33.96 31.30 1.19
C PRO A 8 -33.80 32.78 0.82
N PHE A 9 -34.70 33.58 1.37
CA PHE A 9 -34.84 35.03 1.19
C PHE A 9 -33.51 35.79 1.36
N TRP A 10 -33.11 36.50 0.30
CA TRP A 10 -32.16 37.61 0.41
C TRP A 10 -32.84 38.81 1.09
N PRO A 11 -32.25 39.43 2.12
CA PRO A 11 -32.80 40.65 2.70
C PRO A 11 -32.66 41.80 1.70
N LYS A 12 -33.75 42.55 1.52
CA LYS A 12 -33.81 43.76 0.69
C LYS A 12 -32.65 44.71 1.04
N LYS A 13 -31.92 45.16 0.02
CA LYS A 13 -30.92 46.23 0.13
C LYS A 13 -31.59 47.45 0.79
N LYS A 14 -31.14 47.82 1.99
CA LYS A 14 -31.46 49.11 2.59
C LYS A 14 -30.82 50.19 1.71
N ASP A 15 -31.65 51.09 1.21
CA ASP A 15 -31.23 52.27 0.48
C ASP A 15 -30.61 53.27 1.47
N TYR A 16 -29.28 53.40 1.41
CA TYR A 16 -28.50 54.29 2.29
C TYR A 16 -28.28 55.69 1.70
N SER A 17 -29.09 56.11 0.70
CA SER A 17 -28.87 57.33 -0.07
C SER A 17 -29.22 58.67 0.63
N LYS A 18 -29.56 58.69 1.92
CA LYS A 18 -29.82 59.95 2.65
C LYS A 18 -29.27 59.95 4.08
N LYS A 19 -27.94 60.04 4.23
CA LYS A 19 -27.32 60.55 5.46
C LYS A 19 -26.75 61.94 5.21
N LYS A 20 -27.24 62.93 5.97
CA LYS A 20 -26.69 64.29 6.00
C LYS A 20 -25.18 64.23 6.29
N PRO A 21 -24.35 65.07 5.66
CA PRO A 21 -22.92 65.11 5.93
C PRO A 21 -22.69 65.55 7.37
N LEU A 22 -22.16 64.66 8.20
CA LEU A 22 -21.61 65.01 9.51
C LEU A 22 -20.46 65.98 9.28
N LYS A 23 -20.54 67.16 9.90
CA LYS A 23 -19.47 68.17 9.90
C LYS A 23 -18.17 67.51 10.39
N GLU A 24 -17.15 67.52 9.52
CA GLU A 24 -15.82 67.00 9.86
C GLU A 24 -15.28 67.69 11.12
N PRO A 25 -14.87 66.94 12.17
CA PRO A 25 -14.12 67.53 13.26
C PRO A 25 -12.75 67.96 12.72
N LYS A 26 -12.49 69.28 12.76
CA LYS A 26 -11.18 69.87 12.47
C LYS A 26 -10.19 69.58 13.61
N THR A 27 -9.86 68.32 13.84
CA THR A 27 -8.76 67.94 14.75
C THR A 27 -7.57 67.44 13.93
N ARG A 28 -6.35 67.66 14.43
CA ARG A 28 -5.06 67.28 13.81
C ARG A 28 -4.98 65.81 13.35
N VAL A 29 -5.87 64.94 13.83
CA VAL A 29 -6.00 63.51 13.46
C VAL A 29 -6.50 63.31 12.01
N GLY A 30 -7.26 64.26 11.44
CA GLY A 30 -7.76 64.19 10.07
C GLY A 30 -6.68 64.29 8.98
N LYS A 31 -5.55 64.95 9.27
CA LYS A 31 -4.39 65.01 8.35
C LYS A 31 -3.60 63.69 8.29
N ALA A 32 -3.61 62.88 9.35
CA ALA A 32 -2.98 61.56 9.36
C ALA A 32 -3.79 60.53 8.57
N TRP A 33 -5.13 60.57 8.67
CA TRP A 33 -6.03 59.69 7.90
C TRP A 33 -6.02 59.98 6.38
N ARG A 34 -5.89 61.24 5.96
CA ARG A 34 -5.76 61.57 4.53
C ARG A 34 -4.41 61.12 3.94
N LYS A 35 -3.37 60.91 4.75
CA LYS A 35 -2.07 60.34 4.33
C LYS A 35 -2.08 58.80 4.24
N THR A 36 -3.01 58.10 4.89
CA THR A 36 -3.09 56.61 4.86
C THR A 36 -4.07 56.06 3.81
N LEU A 37 -4.94 56.91 3.24
CA LEU A 37 -5.86 56.56 2.15
C LEU A 37 -5.15 56.12 0.84
N PRO A 38 -4.06 56.76 0.38
CA PRO A 38 -3.27 56.30 -0.76
C PRO A 38 -2.62 54.93 -0.49
N LEU A 39 -2.13 54.71 0.74
CA LEU A 39 -1.58 53.42 1.18
C LEU A 39 -2.63 52.31 1.14
N ARG A 40 -3.89 52.56 1.57
CA ARG A 40 -4.98 51.56 1.46
C ARG A 40 -5.42 51.28 0.02
N ARG A 41 -5.45 52.29 -0.87
CA ARG A 41 -5.75 52.08 -2.30
C ARG A 41 -4.62 51.32 -3.01
N ASN A 42 -3.37 51.66 -2.73
CA ASN A 42 -2.21 50.98 -3.30
C ASN A 42 -2.05 49.56 -2.76
N MET A 43 -2.31 49.33 -1.47
CA MET A 43 -2.41 47.97 -0.90
C MET A 43 -3.54 47.18 -1.57
N GLY A 44 -4.72 47.78 -1.78
CA GLY A 44 -5.82 47.11 -2.48
C GLY A 44 -5.48 46.73 -3.93
N LEU A 45 -4.75 47.59 -4.65
CA LEU A 45 -4.29 47.29 -6.01
C LEU A 45 -3.19 46.20 -6.01
N ALA A 46 -2.25 46.26 -5.07
CA ALA A 46 -1.20 45.26 -4.91
C ALA A 46 -1.77 43.88 -4.55
N THR A 47 -2.71 43.81 -3.59
CA THR A 47 -3.41 42.57 -3.23
C THR A 47 -4.20 42.00 -4.41
N LYS A 48 -4.88 42.85 -5.20
CA LYS A 48 -5.58 42.41 -6.42
C LYS A 48 -4.62 41.86 -7.47
N ARG A 49 -3.48 42.54 -7.71
CA ARG A 49 -2.45 42.06 -8.63
C ARG A 49 -1.86 40.73 -8.17
N ALA A 50 -1.56 40.60 -6.87
CA ALA A 50 -1.08 39.35 -6.29
C ALA A 50 -2.10 38.21 -6.44
N ALA A 51 -3.38 38.48 -6.16
CA ALA A 51 -4.45 37.50 -6.35
C ALA A 51 -4.59 37.09 -7.83
N TYR A 52 -4.47 38.03 -8.77
CA TYR A 52 -4.52 37.73 -10.20
C TYR A 52 -3.33 36.86 -10.64
N VAL A 53 -2.11 37.21 -10.21
CA VAL A 53 -0.90 36.40 -10.49
C VAL A 53 -1.05 34.99 -9.91
N PHE A 54 -1.59 34.87 -8.70
CA PHE A 54 -1.87 33.59 -8.06
C PHE A 54 -2.88 32.75 -8.87
N VAL A 55 -4.02 33.33 -9.24
CA VAL A 55 -5.04 32.64 -10.06
C VAL A 55 -4.47 32.24 -11.42
N LEU A 56 -3.71 33.13 -12.09
CA LEU A 56 -3.09 32.84 -13.37
C LEU A 56 -2.06 31.70 -13.26
N PHE A 57 -1.22 31.73 -12.22
CA PHE A 57 -0.26 30.66 -11.94
C PHE A 57 -0.95 29.30 -11.75
N HIS A 58 -2.06 29.26 -11.01
CA HIS A 58 -2.87 28.05 -10.84
C HIS A 58 -3.55 27.60 -12.13
N ALA A 59 -4.08 28.52 -12.93
CA ALA A 59 -4.67 28.18 -14.22
C ALA A 59 -3.63 27.55 -15.16
N ILE A 60 -2.42 28.10 -15.21
CA ILE A 60 -1.31 27.56 -16.00
C ILE A 60 -0.91 26.17 -15.50
N THR A 61 -0.73 25.98 -14.20
CA THR A 61 -0.32 24.65 -13.67
C THR A 61 -1.39 23.58 -13.91
N ASN A 62 -2.68 23.92 -13.82
CA ASN A 62 -3.76 22.99 -14.16
C ASN A 62 -3.84 22.69 -15.65
N ALA A 63 -3.63 23.68 -16.51
CA ALA A 63 -3.56 23.48 -17.97
C ALA A 63 -2.38 22.56 -18.34
N LEU A 64 -1.21 22.74 -17.71
CA LEU A 64 -0.05 21.86 -17.89
C LEU A 64 -0.33 20.44 -17.38
N TYR A 65 -0.95 20.30 -16.20
CA TYR A 65 -1.35 19.00 -15.66
C TYR A 65 -2.29 18.25 -16.61
N PHE A 66 -3.36 18.92 -17.05
CA PHE A 66 -4.34 18.33 -17.96
C PHE A 66 -3.73 18.01 -19.33
N GLY A 67 -2.91 18.91 -19.87
CA GLY A 67 -2.18 18.69 -21.12
C GLY A 67 -1.26 17.47 -21.04
N ASN A 68 -0.52 17.31 -19.94
CA ASN A 68 0.31 16.13 -19.70
C ASN A 68 -0.54 14.87 -19.55
N TYR A 69 -1.66 14.91 -18.82
CA TYR A 69 -2.56 13.77 -18.69
C TYR A 69 -3.11 13.33 -20.06
N ALA A 70 -3.64 14.27 -20.84
CA ALA A 70 -4.17 14.00 -22.18
C ALA A 70 -3.07 13.47 -23.12
N PHE A 71 -1.87 14.07 -23.09
CA PHE A 71 -0.74 13.60 -23.89
C PHE A 71 -0.36 12.16 -23.56
N ASN A 72 -0.20 11.81 -22.28
CA ASN A 72 0.16 10.45 -21.87
C ASN A 72 -0.95 9.43 -22.13
N LYS A 73 -2.21 9.87 -22.21
CA LYS A 73 -3.34 9.02 -22.57
C LYS A 73 -3.38 8.71 -24.08
N LEU A 74 -3.08 9.70 -24.91
CA LEU A 74 -3.00 9.54 -26.38
C LEU A 74 -1.70 8.85 -26.82
N TYR A 75 -0.61 9.11 -26.11
CA TYR A 75 0.73 8.62 -26.42
C TYR A 75 1.38 7.98 -25.18
N PRO A 76 0.81 6.86 -24.67
CA PRO A 76 1.36 6.19 -23.49
C PRO A 76 2.75 5.66 -23.78
N SER A 77 3.67 5.76 -22.82
CA SER A 77 5.00 5.15 -22.95
C SER A 77 4.92 3.62 -22.97
N GLU A 78 6.01 2.96 -23.38
CA GLU A 78 6.07 1.50 -23.50
C GLU A 78 5.74 0.80 -22.18
N ILE A 79 6.32 1.27 -21.07
CA ILE A 79 6.05 0.74 -19.73
C ILE A 79 4.56 0.83 -19.38
N ARG A 80 3.88 1.94 -19.69
CA ARG A 80 2.44 2.07 -19.43
C ARG A 80 1.61 1.11 -20.25
N ARG A 81 1.95 0.96 -21.54
CA ARG A 81 1.27 0.01 -22.43
C ARG A 81 1.47 -1.42 -21.96
N GLU A 82 2.68 -1.78 -21.55
CA GLU A 82 2.98 -3.12 -21.07
C GLU A 82 2.31 -3.40 -19.72
N PHE A 83 2.32 -2.44 -18.80
CA PHE A 83 1.64 -2.55 -17.51
C PHE A 83 0.13 -2.71 -17.70
N ALA A 84 -0.48 -1.89 -18.58
CA ALA A 84 -1.90 -2.01 -18.91
C ALA A 84 -2.24 -3.32 -19.63
N ARG A 85 -1.35 -3.85 -20.48
CA ARG A 85 -1.54 -5.15 -21.13
C ARG A 85 -1.44 -6.31 -20.14
N THR A 86 -0.45 -6.26 -19.25
CA THR A 86 -0.18 -7.31 -18.26
C THR A 86 -1.27 -7.34 -17.19
N HIS A 87 -1.61 -6.16 -16.67
CA HIS A 87 -2.47 -6.04 -15.50
C HIS A 87 -3.85 -5.45 -15.81
N GLY A 88 -4.17 -5.00 -17.01
CA GLY A 88 -5.47 -4.35 -17.27
C GLY A 88 -5.72 -3.08 -16.46
N ILE A 89 -4.67 -2.45 -15.93
CA ILE A 89 -4.72 -1.27 -15.06
C ILE A 89 -4.01 -0.11 -15.77
N GLU A 90 -4.61 1.08 -15.75
CA GLU A 90 -3.93 2.26 -16.28
C GLU A 90 -2.89 2.79 -15.28
N LEU A 91 -1.64 2.91 -15.71
CA LEU A 91 -0.62 3.58 -14.93
C LEU A 91 -0.60 5.08 -15.27
N GLN A 92 -0.91 5.93 -14.29
CA GLN A 92 -1.04 7.39 -14.41
C GLN A 92 0.09 8.14 -13.70
N GLY A 93 0.28 9.41 -14.05
CA GLY A 93 1.35 10.26 -13.51
C GLY A 93 2.16 10.96 -14.60
N TRP A 94 3.19 11.71 -14.24
CA TRP A 94 4.10 12.33 -15.21
C TRP A 94 5.10 11.32 -15.74
N ARG A 95 5.41 11.37 -17.03
CA ARG A 95 6.38 10.47 -17.65
C ARG A 95 7.72 10.45 -16.92
N SER A 96 8.27 11.62 -16.59
CA SER A 96 9.52 11.73 -15.85
C SER A 96 9.45 11.15 -14.42
N ASP A 97 8.26 11.02 -13.84
CA ASP A 97 8.12 10.53 -12.47
C ASP A 97 8.02 9.01 -12.42
N ILE A 98 7.50 8.41 -13.49
CA ILE A 98 7.47 6.95 -13.69
C ILE A 98 8.81 6.44 -14.22
N GLU A 99 9.36 7.09 -15.25
CA GLU A 99 10.51 6.58 -15.99
C GLU A 99 11.86 6.85 -15.30
N GLN A 100 11.89 7.68 -14.26
CA GLN A 100 13.09 7.88 -13.44
C GLN A 100 13.20 6.88 -12.28
N ASP A 101 12.14 6.14 -11.97
CA ASP A 101 12.09 5.20 -10.84
C ASP A 101 11.42 3.89 -11.30
N LEU A 102 12.07 3.21 -12.25
CA LEU A 102 11.51 2.05 -12.93
C LEU A 102 11.30 0.85 -12.00
N GLU A 103 12.11 0.73 -10.94
CA GLU A 103 12.05 -0.36 -9.95
C GLU A 103 10.73 -0.40 -9.18
N MET A 104 9.97 0.70 -9.16
CA MET A 104 8.65 0.72 -8.56
C MET A 104 7.62 -0.10 -9.36
N ILE A 105 7.82 -0.26 -10.66
CA ILE A 105 6.86 -0.92 -11.55
C ILE A 105 6.70 -2.41 -11.24
N PRO A 106 7.79 -3.20 -11.08
CA PRO A 106 7.67 -4.58 -10.65
C PRO A 106 7.08 -4.72 -9.24
N VAL A 107 7.35 -3.79 -8.32
CA VAL A 107 6.78 -3.80 -6.97
C VAL A 107 5.25 -3.62 -6.99
N ILE A 108 4.76 -2.65 -7.75
CA ILE A 108 3.30 -2.47 -7.95
C ILE A 108 2.71 -3.71 -8.63
N SER A 109 3.39 -4.23 -9.65
CA SER A 109 2.97 -5.43 -10.39
C SER A 109 2.83 -6.64 -9.48
N GLU A 110 3.76 -6.83 -8.55
CA GLU A 110 3.73 -7.93 -7.59
C GLU A 110 2.54 -7.82 -6.64
N ALA A 111 2.31 -6.64 -6.07
CA ALA A 111 1.19 -6.41 -5.16
C ALA A 111 -0.17 -6.64 -5.84
N VAL A 112 -0.32 -6.14 -7.08
CA VAL A 112 -1.53 -6.36 -7.89
C VAL A 112 -1.72 -7.84 -8.25
N GLN A 113 -0.66 -8.50 -8.72
CA GLN A 113 -0.75 -9.89 -9.14
C GLN A 113 -1.08 -10.81 -7.97
N ARG A 114 -0.50 -10.55 -6.80
CA ARG A 114 -0.80 -11.28 -5.57
C ARG A 114 -2.29 -11.21 -5.24
N GLU A 115 -2.89 -10.04 -5.29
CA GLU A 115 -4.32 -9.86 -4.99
C GLU A 115 -5.24 -10.53 -6.02
N ARG A 116 -4.83 -10.55 -7.29
CA ARG A 116 -5.54 -11.30 -8.35
C ARG A 116 -5.49 -12.81 -8.17
N VAL A 117 -4.42 -13.33 -7.56
CA VAL A 117 -4.34 -14.75 -7.22
C VAL A 117 -5.25 -15.08 -6.05
N GLN A 118 -5.44 -14.16 -5.09
CA GLN A 118 -6.38 -14.35 -3.96
C GLN A 118 -7.85 -14.36 -4.39
N GLY A 119 -8.21 -13.58 -5.41
CA GLY A 119 -9.58 -13.53 -5.92
C GLY A 119 -9.85 -12.37 -6.88
N ASP A 120 -11.12 -12.00 -7.01
CA ASP A 120 -11.57 -10.93 -7.89
C ASP A 120 -11.08 -9.56 -7.38
N PHE A 121 -9.94 -9.11 -7.89
CA PHE A 121 -9.39 -7.79 -7.62
C PHE A 121 -9.39 -6.93 -8.89
N SER A 122 -10.05 -5.77 -8.80
CA SER A 122 -10.13 -4.79 -9.89
C SER A 122 -9.62 -3.43 -9.42
N LEU A 123 -8.67 -2.89 -10.17
CA LEU A 123 -8.15 -1.54 -10.00
C LEU A 123 -8.31 -0.83 -11.34
N GLY A 124 -8.89 0.38 -11.34
CA GLY A 124 -9.04 1.17 -12.56
C GLY A 124 -7.72 1.79 -12.99
N TRP A 125 -7.04 2.44 -12.05
CA TRP A 125 -5.75 3.08 -12.31
C TRP A 125 -4.88 3.16 -11.04
N PHE A 126 -3.57 3.23 -11.27
CA PHE A 126 -2.56 3.50 -10.27
C PHE A 126 -1.80 4.78 -10.68
N LYS A 127 -1.83 5.83 -9.84
CA LYS A 127 -1.20 7.12 -10.13
C LYS A 127 0.05 7.30 -9.28
N ILE A 128 1.15 7.60 -9.96
CA ILE A 128 2.39 8.05 -9.32
C ILE A 128 2.37 9.57 -9.28
N GLU A 129 2.22 10.12 -8.07
CA GLU A 129 2.10 11.56 -7.84
C GLU A 129 3.47 12.23 -7.74
N SER A 130 3.62 13.36 -8.41
CA SER A 130 4.83 14.16 -8.27
C SER A 130 4.84 14.96 -6.98
N ASP A 131 6.03 15.20 -6.42
CA ASP A 131 6.20 16.18 -5.36
C ASP A 131 6.18 17.62 -5.86
N ALA A 132 6.50 17.83 -7.14
CA ALA A 132 6.58 19.18 -7.70
C ALA A 132 5.18 19.83 -7.73
N TYR A 133 5.07 21.02 -7.13
CA TYR A 133 3.80 21.74 -7.02
C TYR A 133 3.11 21.98 -8.37
N TRP A 134 3.89 22.34 -9.39
CA TRP A 134 3.39 22.64 -10.75
C TRP A 134 2.89 21.40 -11.50
N LYS A 135 3.21 20.19 -11.00
CA LYS A 135 2.79 18.90 -11.56
C LYS A 135 1.52 18.34 -10.94
N LYS A 136 0.85 19.11 -10.07
CA LYS A 136 -0.35 18.71 -9.33
C LYS A 136 -1.57 19.48 -9.85
N HIS A 137 -2.74 18.86 -9.74
CA HIS A 137 -3.99 19.59 -9.98
C HIS A 137 -4.35 20.49 -8.78
N PHE A 138 -5.27 21.43 -8.97
CA PHE A 138 -5.62 22.44 -7.96
C PHE A 138 -6.02 21.84 -6.60
N VAL A 139 -6.77 20.73 -6.57
CA VAL A 139 -7.21 20.12 -5.31
C VAL A 139 -6.02 19.53 -4.55
N ASP A 140 -5.08 18.89 -5.24
CA ASP A 140 -3.82 18.39 -4.63
C ASP A 140 -2.93 19.55 -4.16
N GLN A 141 -2.90 20.65 -4.91
CA GLN A 141 -2.16 21.84 -4.51
C GLN A 141 -2.75 22.46 -3.24
N ALA A 142 -4.08 22.53 -3.13
CA ALA A 142 -4.76 23.04 -1.95
C ALA A 142 -4.63 22.07 -0.75
N SER A 143 -4.74 20.76 -0.99
CA SER A 143 -4.63 19.74 0.05
C SER A 143 -3.23 19.70 0.67
N GLN A 144 -2.16 19.98 -0.09
CA GLN A 144 -0.80 20.08 0.46
C GLN A 144 -0.63 21.15 1.54
N TRP A 145 -1.44 22.21 1.53
CA TRP A 145 -1.40 23.24 2.57
C TRP A 145 -2.10 22.79 3.85
N LEU A 146 -3.09 21.91 3.73
CA LEU A 146 -3.95 21.45 4.83
C LEU A 146 -3.50 20.10 5.42
N PHE A 147 -2.90 19.24 4.59
CA PHE A 147 -2.59 17.83 4.89
C PHE A 147 -1.13 17.51 4.52
N LYS A 148 -0.19 18.26 5.09
CA LYS A 148 1.26 18.00 4.91
C LYS A 148 1.64 16.61 5.45
N GLY A 149 1.85 15.65 4.54
CA GLY A 149 2.58 14.42 4.85
C GLY A 149 1.95 13.09 4.45
N HIS A 150 0.84 13.05 3.71
CA HIS A 150 0.36 11.76 3.18
C HIS A 150 1.38 11.13 2.22
N SER A 151 1.59 9.83 2.25
CA SER A 151 2.46 9.07 1.33
C SER A 151 1.68 8.49 0.14
N GLY A 152 0.40 8.18 0.34
CA GLY A 152 -0.55 7.73 -0.67
C GLY A 152 -1.99 7.95 -0.23
N TYR A 153 -2.95 7.55 -1.08
CA TYR A 153 -4.35 7.37 -0.73
C TYR A 153 -5.07 6.47 -1.75
N ALA A 154 -6.10 5.78 -1.28
CA ALA A 154 -7.04 5.02 -2.08
C ALA A 154 -8.40 5.73 -2.17
N MET A 155 -8.99 5.74 -3.37
CA MET A 155 -10.34 6.22 -3.60
C MET A 155 -11.08 5.28 -4.55
N LEU A 156 -12.16 4.66 -4.07
CA LEU A 156 -12.94 3.68 -4.82
C LEU A 156 -12.06 2.52 -5.31
N ASN A 157 -11.79 2.44 -6.62
CA ASN A 157 -10.92 1.45 -7.26
C ASN A 157 -9.65 2.11 -7.84
N HIS A 158 -9.13 3.12 -7.16
CA HIS A 158 -7.97 3.90 -7.60
C HIS A 158 -6.97 4.09 -6.47
N ILE A 159 -5.68 4.03 -6.79
CA ILE A 159 -4.58 4.29 -5.84
C ILE A 159 -3.74 5.44 -6.36
N SER A 160 -3.39 6.37 -5.48
CA SER A 160 -2.35 7.37 -5.72
C SER A 160 -1.23 7.21 -4.71
N ALA A 161 0.01 7.16 -5.17
CA ALA A 161 1.20 7.08 -4.31
C ALA A 161 2.20 8.18 -4.69
N LYS A 162 2.81 8.85 -3.71
CA LYS A 162 3.83 9.87 -3.97
C LYS A 162 5.13 9.24 -4.47
N LYS A 163 5.76 9.92 -5.43
CA LYS A 163 7.12 9.64 -5.85
C LYS A 163 8.06 9.72 -4.65
N GLY A 164 9.00 8.78 -4.55
CA GLY A 164 10.03 8.82 -3.51
C GLY A 164 9.51 8.60 -2.10
N SER A 165 8.38 7.91 -1.92
CA SER A 165 7.83 7.48 -0.61
C SER A 165 8.70 6.44 0.13
N GLY A 166 10.03 6.61 0.08
CA GLY A 166 11.01 5.79 0.75
C GLY A 166 11.46 4.57 -0.06
N ARG A 167 12.59 3.99 0.36
CA ARG A 167 13.16 2.72 -0.11
C ARG A 167 12.06 1.69 -0.46
N SER A 168 12.29 0.84 -1.45
CA SER A 168 11.34 -0.13 -2.04
C SER A 168 10.42 -0.87 -1.06
N TRP A 169 10.87 -1.14 0.17
CA TRP A 169 10.06 -1.75 1.24
C TRP A 169 8.91 -0.85 1.74
N MET A 170 9.13 0.45 1.96
CA MET A 170 8.07 1.38 2.39
C MET A 170 7.01 1.57 1.31
N LEU A 171 7.42 1.57 0.04
CA LEU A 171 6.50 1.63 -1.08
C LEU A 171 5.62 0.38 -1.14
N ARG A 172 6.19 -0.80 -0.87
CA ARG A 172 5.43 -2.05 -0.82
C ARG A 172 4.36 -2.03 0.26
N GLU A 173 4.71 -1.65 1.49
CA GLU A 173 3.76 -1.49 2.60
C GLU A 173 2.63 -0.52 2.22
N LEU A 174 2.99 0.65 1.68
CA LEU A 174 2.01 1.64 1.21
C LEU A 174 1.06 1.04 0.16
N ILE A 175 1.58 0.37 -0.87
CA ILE A 175 0.73 -0.20 -1.92
C ILE A 175 -0.22 -1.25 -1.34
N HIS A 176 0.27 -2.15 -0.49
CA HIS A 176 -0.59 -3.15 0.15
C HIS A 176 -1.66 -2.48 1.02
N HIS A 177 -1.29 -1.49 1.83
CA HIS A 177 -2.23 -0.69 2.61
C HIS A 177 -3.35 -0.09 1.74
N GLU A 178 -2.99 0.59 0.65
CA GLU A 178 -3.98 1.21 -0.23
C GLU A 178 -4.84 0.19 -0.98
N ILE A 179 -4.30 -0.98 -1.34
CA ILE A 179 -5.10 -2.08 -1.88
C ILE A 179 -6.12 -2.58 -0.84
N LYS A 180 -5.74 -2.67 0.44
CA LYS A 180 -6.67 -3.10 1.49
C LYS A 180 -7.82 -2.11 1.69
N HIS A 181 -7.60 -0.80 1.52
CA HIS A 181 -8.71 0.17 1.46
C HIS A 181 -9.69 -0.15 0.33
N ILE A 182 -9.19 -0.44 -0.87
CA ILE A 182 -10.04 -0.78 -2.02
C ILE A 182 -10.84 -2.06 -1.77
N LYS A 183 -10.19 -3.11 -1.24
CA LYS A 183 -10.88 -4.35 -0.87
C LYS A 183 -11.93 -4.10 0.18
N ALA A 184 -11.64 -3.29 1.20
CA ALA A 184 -12.60 -2.92 2.22
C ALA A 184 -13.82 -2.19 1.63
N TYR A 185 -13.63 -1.29 0.66
CA TYR A 185 -14.75 -0.65 -0.05
C TYR A 185 -15.60 -1.65 -0.82
N ALA A 186 -14.97 -2.55 -1.59
CA ALA A 186 -15.68 -3.58 -2.34
C ALA A 186 -16.42 -4.56 -1.42
N ILE A 187 -15.84 -4.91 -0.27
CA ILE A 187 -16.49 -5.74 0.75
C ILE A 187 -17.67 -4.99 1.35
N ALA A 188 -17.50 -3.74 1.79
CA ALA A 188 -18.57 -2.97 2.42
C ALA A 188 -19.75 -2.69 1.47
N GLU A 189 -19.50 -2.57 0.16
CA GLU A 189 -20.55 -2.47 -0.86
C GLU A 189 -21.39 -3.75 -0.97
N LYS A 190 -20.74 -4.92 -0.91
CA LYS A 190 -21.41 -6.24 -1.00
C LYS A 190 -21.97 -6.73 0.34
N HIS A 191 -21.33 -6.35 1.44
CA HIS A 191 -21.55 -6.80 2.81
C HIS A 191 -21.52 -5.61 3.78
N PRO A 192 -22.57 -4.77 3.80
CA PRO A 192 -22.62 -3.57 4.64
C PRO A 192 -22.49 -3.89 6.15
N GLU A 193 -22.83 -5.10 6.57
CA GLU A 193 -22.65 -5.60 7.93
C GLU A 193 -21.18 -5.68 8.37
N PHE A 194 -20.23 -5.83 7.45
CA PHE A 194 -18.81 -5.97 7.73
C PHE A 194 -18.26 -4.82 8.60
N GLU A 195 -18.52 -3.57 8.20
CA GLU A 195 -18.09 -2.40 8.97
C GLU A 195 -18.79 -2.34 10.34
N SER A 196 -20.04 -2.81 10.42
CA SER A 196 -20.80 -2.81 11.67
C SER A 196 -20.26 -3.83 12.67
N GLU A 197 -19.89 -5.04 12.20
CA GLU A 197 -19.24 -6.06 13.01
C GLU A 197 -17.86 -5.60 13.47
N TRP A 198 -17.08 -4.96 12.59
CA TRP A 198 -15.77 -4.43 12.93
C TRP A 198 -15.84 -3.33 14.00
N LYS A 199 -16.82 -2.41 13.88
CA LYS A 199 -17.10 -1.39 14.89
C LYS A 199 -17.46 -2.01 16.23
N LYS A 200 -18.26 -3.07 16.27
CA LYS A 200 -18.60 -3.80 17.52
C LYS A 200 -17.37 -4.40 18.20
N ILE A 201 -16.39 -4.91 17.43
CA ILE A 201 -15.11 -5.38 17.99
C ILE A 201 -14.29 -4.20 18.54
N SER A 202 -14.55 -2.98 18.05
CA SER A 202 -13.85 -1.73 18.37
C SER A 202 -14.69 -0.79 19.23
N THR A 203 -15.45 -1.35 20.18
CA THR A 203 -16.11 -0.62 21.27
C THR A 203 -15.63 -1.07 22.65
N ASP A 204 -15.58 -0.17 23.62
CA ASP A 204 -15.32 -0.51 25.02
C ASP A 204 -16.49 -1.30 25.66
N GLU A 205 -16.35 -1.67 26.94
CA GLU A 205 -17.37 -2.41 27.70
C GLU A 205 -18.70 -1.64 27.85
N LYS A 206 -18.69 -0.32 27.65
CA LYS A 206 -19.85 0.57 27.71
C LYS A 206 -20.46 0.81 26.33
N GLY A 207 -19.90 0.21 25.26
CA GLY A 207 -20.34 0.40 23.89
C GLY A 207 -19.82 1.67 23.21
N ASN A 208 -18.90 2.41 23.83
CA ASN A 208 -18.30 3.59 23.20
C ASN A 208 -17.21 3.19 22.22
N SER A 209 -17.06 3.94 21.14
CA SER A 209 -15.95 3.74 20.20
C SER A 209 -14.60 3.99 20.87
N ILE A 210 -13.62 3.11 20.60
CA ILE A 210 -12.22 3.27 21.05
C ILE A 210 -11.32 3.95 20.02
N TYR A 211 -11.86 4.34 18.86
CA TYR A 211 -11.19 5.21 17.89
C TYR A 211 -11.00 6.63 18.44
N LEU A 212 -10.11 7.40 17.83
CA LEU A 212 -10.01 8.84 18.11
C LEU A 212 -11.29 9.57 17.68
N SER A 213 -11.72 10.53 18.49
CA SER A 213 -12.79 11.46 18.12
C SER A 213 -12.35 12.38 16.97
N THR A 214 -13.32 13.03 16.31
CA THR A 214 -13.04 14.01 15.23
C THR A 214 -12.07 15.11 15.68
N ALA A 215 -12.21 15.60 16.92
CA ALA A 215 -11.34 16.63 17.47
C ALA A 215 -9.91 16.13 17.69
N GLU A 216 -9.75 14.89 18.17
CA GLU A 216 -8.43 14.26 18.36
C GLU A 216 -7.75 13.95 17.04
N ASN A 217 -8.50 13.44 16.06
CA ASN A 217 -8.01 13.25 14.71
C ASN A 217 -7.54 14.58 14.09
N ALA A 218 -8.33 15.65 14.22
CA ALA A 218 -7.91 16.97 13.73
C ALA A 218 -6.61 17.46 14.38
N LYS A 219 -6.43 17.25 15.70
CA LYS A 219 -5.18 17.56 16.41
C LYS A 219 -4.01 16.74 15.89
N TYR A 220 -4.22 15.44 15.64
CA TYR A 220 -3.23 14.53 15.06
C TYR A 220 -2.80 14.99 13.65
N TRP A 221 -3.75 15.22 12.75
CA TRP A 221 -3.50 15.60 11.36
C TRP A 221 -2.81 16.96 11.22
N LEU A 222 -3.20 17.95 12.02
CA LEU A 222 -2.60 19.28 11.97
C LEU A 222 -1.20 19.33 12.61
N LYS A 223 -0.69 18.21 13.13
CA LYS A 223 0.58 18.14 13.88
C LYS A 223 0.66 19.20 14.99
N LEU A 224 -0.49 19.59 15.55
CA LEU A 224 -0.59 20.52 16.70
C LEU A 224 -0.23 19.77 18.00
N ILE A 225 0.88 19.04 17.93
CA ILE A 225 1.34 18.07 18.91
C ILE A 225 1.93 18.85 20.08
N ASN A 226 1.07 19.17 21.05
CA ASN A 226 1.44 19.51 22.43
C ASN A 226 0.37 19.06 23.45
N SER A 227 -0.57 18.17 23.09
CA SER A 227 -1.44 17.53 24.08
C SER A 227 -0.93 16.13 24.39
N ASP A 228 -0.27 15.96 25.54
CA ASP A 228 0.22 14.67 26.02
C ASP A 228 -0.87 13.58 26.06
N GLU A 229 -2.13 13.98 26.19
CA GLU A 229 -3.30 13.10 26.12
C GLU A 229 -3.41 12.32 24.79
N VAL A 230 -3.24 12.98 23.64
CA VAL A 230 -3.33 12.32 22.32
C VAL A 230 -2.11 11.43 22.08
N ARG A 231 -0.92 11.84 22.58
CA ARG A 231 0.29 11.01 22.51
C ARG A 231 0.15 9.73 23.32
N ALA A 232 -0.37 9.82 24.54
CA ALA A 232 -0.63 8.65 25.38
C ALA A 232 -1.62 7.67 24.73
N LYS A 233 -2.66 8.18 24.05
CA LYS A 233 -3.60 7.36 23.27
C LYS A 233 -2.97 6.72 22.03
N LEU A 234 -1.87 7.25 21.53
CA LEU A 234 -1.16 6.73 20.36
C LEU A 234 0.10 5.94 20.73
N GLU A 235 0.25 5.58 22.00
CA GLU A 235 1.30 4.66 22.44
C GLU A 235 1.01 3.25 21.91
N GLN A 236 2.03 2.57 21.39
CA GLN A 236 1.89 1.31 20.66
C GLN A 236 1.34 0.19 21.54
N THR A 237 1.82 0.05 22.78
CA THR A 237 1.38 -1.03 23.67
C THR A 237 -0.10 -0.88 24.04
N GLU A 238 -0.55 0.35 24.28
CA GLU A 238 -1.97 0.66 24.51
C GLU A 238 -2.83 0.40 23.26
N CYS A 239 -2.34 0.79 22.07
CA CYS A 239 -3.03 0.50 20.81
C CYS A 239 -3.22 -1.01 20.62
N LEU A 240 -2.18 -1.81 20.82
CA LEU A 240 -2.25 -3.27 20.73
C LEU A 240 -3.25 -3.85 21.73
N ARG A 241 -3.21 -3.40 22.99
CA ARG A 241 -4.16 -3.81 24.05
C ARG A 241 -5.62 -3.56 23.66
N LEU A 242 -5.87 -2.41 23.02
CA LEU A 242 -7.19 -2.03 22.51
C LEU A 242 -7.56 -2.70 21.18
N GLY A 243 -6.65 -3.43 20.56
CA GLY A 243 -6.89 -4.20 19.35
C GLY A 243 -6.53 -3.49 18.04
N PHE A 244 -5.63 -2.51 18.07
CA PHE A 244 -5.11 -1.81 16.90
C PHE A 244 -3.66 -2.22 16.64
N ILE A 245 -3.34 -2.60 15.41
CA ILE A 245 -1.99 -3.09 15.06
C ILE A 245 -0.93 -1.97 15.05
N THR A 246 -1.37 -0.72 14.83
CA THR A 246 -0.55 0.50 14.89
C THR A 246 -1.33 1.66 15.52
N PRO A 247 -0.66 2.74 15.94
CA PRO A 247 -1.31 3.98 16.34
C PRO A 247 -2.12 4.60 15.19
N TYR A 248 -1.68 4.44 13.95
CA TYR A 248 -2.39 4.96 12.79
C TYR A 248 -3.74 4.25 12.57
N ALA A 249 -3.79 2.93 12.78
CA ALA A 249 -5.03 2.16 12.82
C ALA A 249 -6.08 2.71 13.81
N ARG A 250 -5.64 3.37 14.90
CA ARG A 250 -6.56 3.93 15.91
C ARG A 250 -7.27 5.21 15.44
N THR A 251 -6.81 5.84 14.37
CA THR A 251 -7.39 7.11 13.89
C THR A 251 -8.84 6.93 13.45
N HIS A 252 -9.14 5.93 12.61
CA HIS A 252 -10.50 5.59 12.21
C HIS A 252 -10.61 4.17 11.64
N LEU A 253 -11.86 3.71 11.50
CA LEU A 253 -12.23 2.37 11.02
C LEU A 253 -11.49 1.93 9.75
N ARG A 254 -11.43 2.80 8.73
CA ARG A 254 -10.82 2.43 7.44
C ARG A 254 -9.31 2.20 7.55
N GLU A 255 -8.58 3.03 8.29
CA GLU A 255 -7.15 2.77 8.55
C GLU A 255 -6.97 1.50 9.36
N ASP A 256 -7.81 1.23 10.35
CA ASP A 256 -7.74 -0.01 11.14
C ASP A 256 -7.86 -1.27 10.28
N ILE A 257 -8.81 -1.26 9.34
CA ILE A 257 -9.01 -2.35 8.38
C ILE A 257 -7.80 -2.48 7.46
N ALA A 258 -7.32 -1.37 6.89
CA ALA A 258 -6.22 -1.35 5.95
C ALA A 258 -4.89 -1.74 6.59
N GLU A 259 -4.56 -1.17 7.74
CA GLU A 259 -3.35 -1.46 8.53
C GLU A 259 -3.32 -2.93 8.98
N LEU A 260 -4.44 -3.48 9.46
CA LEU A 260 -4.46 -4.90 9.83
C LEU A 260 -4.27 -5.79 8.60
N GLY A 261 -4.97 -5.50 7.51
CA GLY A 261 -4.85 -6.27 6.28
C GLY A 261 -3.45 -6.20 5.68
N GLU A 262 -2.82 -5.03 5.67
CA GLU A 262 -1.45 -4.81 5.21
C GLU A 262 -0.46 -5.56 6.10
N ALA A 263 -0.57 -5.44 7.42
CA ALA A 263 0.33 -6.09 8.35
C ALA A 263 0.37 -7.62 8.17
N THR A 264 -0.74 -8.24 7.73
CA THR A 264 -0.77 -9.68 7.44
C THR A 264 -0.01 -10.09 6.17
N GLU A 265 0.28 -9.15 5.29
CA GLU A 265 1.12 -9.37 4.11
C GLU A 265 2.62 -9.22 4.41
N GLU A 266 3.00 -8.71 5.60
CA GLU A 266 4.40 -8.48 6.01
C GLU A 266 4.97 -9.66 6.82
N PRO A 267 5.86 -10.50 6.25
CA PRO A 267 6.37 -11.69 6.95
C PRO A 267 7.15 -11.38 8.24
N SER A 268 7.68 -10.16 8.37
CA SER A 268 8.37 -9.71 9.58
C SER A 268 7.45 -9.68 10.80
N ARG A 269 6.14 -9.45 10.59
CA ARG A 269 5.10 -9.35 11.63
C ARG A 269 4.44 -10.68 11.95
N TRP A 270 4.67 -11.72 11.14
CA TRP A 270 4.03 -13.03 11.35
C TRP A 270 4.31 -13.69 12.71
N PRO A 271 5.50 -13.52 13.35
CA PRO A 271 5.69 -14.00 14.73
C PRO A 271 4.72 -13.37 15.74
N PHE A 272 4.36 -12.09 15.56
CA PHE A 272 3.35 -11.45 16.39
C PHE A 272 1.98 -12.11 16.18
N PHE A 273 1.59 -12.33 14.92
CA PHE A 273 0.32 -12.99 14.60
C PHE A 273 0.28 -14.45 15.06
N HIS A 274 1.41 -15.16 15.05
CA HIS A 274 1.51 -16.51 15.59
C HIS A 274 1.10 -16.51 17.07
N GLY A 275 1.66 -15.59 17.86
CA GLY A 275 1.31 -15.46 19.26
C GLY A 275 -0.16 -15.09 19.48
N VAL A 276 -0.69 -14.17 18.67
CA VAL A 276 -2.11 -13.73 18.75
C VAL A 276 -3.07 -14.88 18.43
N LEU A 277 -2.79 -15.67 17.39
CA LEU A 277 -3.70 -16.69 16.88
C LEU A 277 -3.63 -18.00 17.65
N ASN A 278 -2.47 -18.32 18.24
CA ASN A 278 -2.27 -19.53 19.06
C ASN A 278 -2.45 -19.29 20.56
N GLY A 279 -2.82 -18.07 20.97
CA GLY A 279 -3.09 -17.73 22.37
C GLY A 279 -1.82 -17.58 23.24
N GLU A 280 -0.63 -17.49 22.62
CA GLU A 280 0.61 -17.17 23.34
C GLU A 280 0.63 -15.69 23.79
N THR A 281 -0.10 -14.81 23.09
CA THR A 281 -0.35 -13.42 23.50
C THR A 281 -1.84 -13.09 23.54
N SER A 282 -2.28 -12.39 24.59
CA SER A 282 -3.69 -12.08 24.81
C SER A 282 -4.11 -10.78 24.11
N TYR A 283 -4.37 -10.88 22.79
CA TYR A 283 -4.96 -9.80 22.00
C TYR A 283 -6.28 -10.24 21.33
N PRO A 284 -7.34 -10.50 22.12
CA PRO A 284 -8.57 -11.11 21.62
C PRO A 284 -9.29 -10.29 20.55
N ARG A 285 -9.18 -8.95 20.61
CA ARG A 285 -9.76 -8.05 19.60
C ARG A 285 -9.05 -8.16 18.25
N ILE A 286 -7.73 -8.26 18.24
CA ILE A 286 -6.95 -8.46 17.00
C ILE A 286 -7.31 -9.81 16.38
N ALA A 287 -7.32 -10.87 17.20
CA ALA A 287 -7.74 -12.20 16.73
C ALA A 287 -9.17 -12.21 16.17
N ALA A 288 -10.10 -11.48 16.81
CA ALA A 288 -11.46 -11.33 16.32
C ALA A 288 -11.54 -10.58 14.98
N LYS A 289 -10.77 -9.49 14.82
CA LYS A 289 -10.68 -8.74 13.55
C LYS A 289 -10.07 -9.59 12.44
N ILE A 290 -9.03 -10.40 12.71
CA ILE A 290 -8.45 -11.33 11.72
C ILE A 290 -9.50 -12.33 11.25
N ARG A 291 -10.23 -12.98 12.18
CA ARG A 291 -11.30 -13.92 11.82
C ARG A 291 -12.42 -13.26 11.01
N LEU A 292 -12.78 -12.03 11.35
CA LEU A 292 -13.76 -11.25 10.59
C LEU A 292 -13.24 -10.96 9.18
N ALA A 293 -12.02 -10.44 9.06
CA ALA A 293 -11.36 -10.15 7.78
C ALA A 293 -11.23 -11.39 6.89
N GLN A 294 -10.95 -12.57 7.47
CA GLN A 294 -10.90 -13.84 6.77
C GLN A 294 -12.28 -14.25 6.23
N ARG A 295 -13.33 -14.10 7.04
CA ARG A 295 -14.71 -14.43 6.65
C ARG A 295 -15.16 -13.66 5.40
N TYR A 296 -14.75 -12.40 5.28
CA TYR A 296 -15.13 -11.52 4.17
C TYR A 296 -14.06 -11.40 3.07
N GLY A 297 -12.98 -12.19 3.13
CA GLY A 297 -11.97 -12.24 2.05
C GLY A 297 -11.01 -11.06 1.97
N LEU A 298 -10.90 -10.24 3.03
CA LEU A 298 -9.88 -9.20 3.12
C LEU A 298 -8.48 -9.81 3.34
N ILE A 299 -8.41 -10.79 4.24
CA ILE A 299 -7.25 -11.62 4.56
C ILE A 299 -7.54 -13.05 4.07
N PRO A 300 -6.59 -13.77 3.46
CA PRO A 300 -6.81 -15.16 3.04
C PRO A 300 -7.23 -16.06 4.22
N PRO A 301 -8.24 -16.93 4.05
CA PRO A 301 -8.69 -17.84 5.12
C PRO A 301 -7.59 -18.76 5.65
N GLU A 302 -6.61 -19.10 4.80
CA GLU A 302 -5.48 -19.94 5.12
C GLU A 302 -4.35 -19.22 5.88
N PHE A 303 -4.42 -17.89 6.05
CA PHE A 303 -3.37 -17.09 6.71
C PHE A 303 -2.98 -17.64 8.09
N SER A 304 -3.95 -18.04 8.91
CA SER A 304 -3.68 -18.56 10.26
C SER A 304 -2.84 -19.84 10.25
N GLU A 305 -3.08 -20.72 9.28
CA GLU A 305 -2.29 -21.95 9.10
C GLU A 305 -0.92 -21.63 8.49
N MET A 306 -0.85 -20.65 7.59
CA MET A 306 0.41 -20.17 7.02
C MET A 306 1.36 -19.61 8.07
N VAL A 307 0.86 -18.78 8.99
CA VAL A 307 1.68 -18.18 10.06
C VAL A 307 2.29 -19.26 10.96
N ARG A 308 1.57 -20.36 11.20
CA ARG A 308 2.09 -21.53 11.91
C ARG A 308 3.19 -22.25 11.12
N LEU A 309 3.00 -22.44 9.81
CA LEU A 309 4.03 -23.06 8.95
C LEU A 309 5.29 -22.20 8.85
N ASP A 310 5.17 -20.87 8.88
CA ASP A 310 6.31 -19.98 8.93
C ASP A 310 7.09 -20.09 10.25
N ASP A 311 6.41 -20.24 11.39
CA ASP A 311 7.06 -20.52 12.68
C ASP A 311 7.82 -21.87 12.65
N TYR A 312 7.24 -22.90 12.01
CA TYR A 312 7.93 -24.18 11.77
C TYR A 312 9.21 -23.98 10.98
N SER A 313 9.11 -23.33 9.81
CA SER A 313 10.22 -23.04 8.92
C SER A 313 11.33 -22.28 9.67
N ARG A 314 10.99 -21.18 10.34
CA ARG A 314 11.95 -20.39 11.13
C ARG A 314 12.61 -21.18 12.26
N SER A 315 11.85 -22.03 12.96
CA SER A 315 12.41 -22.90 14.00
C SER A 315 13.42 -23.87 13.43
N LEU A 316 13.13 -24.51 12.30
CA LEU A 316 14.03 -25.46 11.65
C LEU A 316 15.27 -24.75 11.13
N THR A 317 15.13 -23.61 10.45
CA THR A 317 16.26 -22.83 9.93
C THR A 317 17.23 -22.42 11.04
N ARG A 318 16.73 -21.97 12.19
CA ARG A 318 17.58 -21.67 13.36
C ARG A 318 18.36 -22.90 13.85
N ALA A 319 17.74 -24.07 13.84
CA ALA A 319 18.40 -25.31 14.23
C ALA A 319 19.51 -25.70 13.24
N TYR A 320 19.29 -25.56 11.92
CA TYR A 320 20.35 -25.77 10.92
C TYR A 320 21.55 -24.85 11.10
N HIS A 321 21.32 -23.61 11.55
CA HIS A 321 22.39 -22.66 11.87
C HIS A 321 22.93 -22.82 13.30
N GLY A 322 22.71 -23.97 13.94
CA GLY A 322 23.28 -24.30 15.26
C GLY A 322 22.77 -23.42 16.40
N SER A 323 21.67 -22.70 16.19
CA SER A 323 21.24 -21.65 17.12
C SER A 323 20.30 -22.15 18.22
N ASN A 324 19.68 -23.34 18.10
CA ASN A 324 18.85 -24.02 19.13
C ASN A 324 18.38 -25.41 18.63
N GLU A 325 17.88 -26.29 19.52
CA GLU A 325 17.06 -27.43 19.12
C GLU A 325 15.74 -26.94 18.47
N PRO A 326 15.24 -27.59 17.40
CA PRO A 326 14.05 -27.13 16.73
C PRO A 326 12.80 -27.47 17.58
N LYS A 327 11.89 -26.50 17.73
CA LYS A 327 10.56 -26.67 18.35
C LYS A 327 9.70 -27.70 17.60
N TYR A 328 9.94 -27.90 16.30
CA TYR A 328 9.17 -28.78 15.43
C TYR A 328 10.09 -29.69 14.62
N SER A 329 9.63 -30.90 14.27
CA SER A 329 10.44 -31.81 13.45
C SER A 329 10.36 -31.46 11.95
N TYR A 330 11.42 -31.78 11.20
CA TYR A 330 11.42 -31.70 9.74
C TYR A 330 10.26 -32.51 9.13
N SER A 331 9.98 -33.70 9.68
CA SER A 331 8.90 -34.56 9.20
C SER A 331 7.51 -33.93 9.36
N ASP A 332 7.28 -33.21 10.46
CA ASP A 332 6.02 -32.50 10.70
C ASP A 332 5.85 -31.34 9.72
N PHE A 333 6.91 -30.54 9.49
CA PHE A 333 6.87 -29.48 8.50
C PHE A 333 6.54 -30.01 7.10
N MET A 334 7.22 -31.06 6.66
CA MET A 334 6.99 -31.63 5.32
C MET A 334 5.59 -32.21 5.16
N ARG A 335 5.03 -32.82 6.20
CA ARG A 335 3.66 -33.35 6.19
C ARG A 335 2.62 -32.22 6.19
N ASP A 336 2.75 -31.25 7.09
CA ASP A 336 1.74 -30.24 7.33
C ASP A 336 1.74 -29.18 6.20
N SER A 337 2.91 -28.82 5.67
CA SER A 337 3.00 -27.98 4.47
C SER A 337 2.42 -28.65 3.21
N GLN A 338 2.58 -29.97 3.06
CA GLN A 338 1.95 -30.70 1.95
C GLN A 338 0.42 -30.71 2.08
N ARG A 339 -0.10 -30.92 3.30
CA ARG A 339 -1.54 -30.86 3.57
C ARG A 339 -2.11 -29.47 3.31
N PHE A 340 -1.39 -28.42 3.69
CA PHE A 340 -1.75 -27.04 3.41
C PHE A 340 -1.88 -26.80 1.90
N LEU A 341 -0.88 -27.19 1.11
CA LEU A 341 -0.89 -27.03 -0.35
C LEU A 341 -1.99 -27.87 -1.05
N GLN A 342 -2.38 -29.00 -0.46
CA GLN A 342 -3.51 -29.81 -0.96
C GLN A 342 -4.86 -29.17 -0.63
N ARG A 343 -4.99 -28.55 0.55
CA ARG A 343 -6.22 -27.89 1.00
C ARG A 343 -6.44 -26.56 0.28
N TYR A 344 -5.37 -25.81 0.04
CA TYR A 344 -5.40 -24.49 -0.59
C TYR A 344 -4.56 -24.49 -1.87
N PRO A 345 -5.03 -25.18 -2.92
CA PRO A 345 -4.35 -25.14 -4.20
C PRO A 345 -4.33 -23.69 -4.72
N MET A 346 -3.19 -23.25 -5.24
CA MET A 346 -3.03 -21.90 -5.83
C MET A 346 -3.16 -20.74 -4.83
N THR A 347 -2.97 -21.00 -3.54
CA THR A 347 -2.81 -19.95 -2.52
C THR A 347 -1.66 -18.99 -2.85
N VAL A 348 -1.78 -17.73 -2.43
CA VAL A 348 -0.69 -16.73 -2.53
C VAL A 348 0.56 -17.10 -1.74
N TYR A 349 0.48 -18.08 -0.84
CA TYR A 349 1.62 -18.58 -0.08
C TYR A 349 2.32 -19.76 -0.74
N GLU A 350 1.80 -20.26 -1.88
CA GLU A 350 2.30 -21.47 -2.55
C GLU A 350 3.79 -21.35 -2.89
N GLU A 351 4.21 -20.22 -3.46
CA GLU A 351 5.60 -19.94 -3.84
C GLU A 351 6.55 -20.11 -2.64
N LYS A 352 6.23 -19.45 -1.51
CA LYS A 352 7.03 -19.49 -0.28
C LYS A 352 7.11 -20.90 0.30
N ILE A 353 5.97 -21.56 0.49
CA ILE A 353 5.94 -22.89 1.11
C ILE A 353 6.71 -23.90 0.27
N ARG A 354 6.54 -23.89 -1.06
CA ARG A 354 7.26 -24.80 -1.95
C ARG A 354 8.76 -24.54 -1.95
N SER A 355 9.16 -23.27 -1.97
CA SER A 355 10.58 -22.90 -1.87
C SER A 355 11.20 -23.38 -0.56
N GLU A 356 10.51 -23.20 0.58
CA GLU A 356 10.99 -23.67 1.88
C GLU A 356 11.06 -25.20 1.95
N ARG A 357 10.04 -25.91 1.48
CA ARG A 357 10.06 -27.38 1.37
C ARG A 357 11.25 -27.87 0.56
N ALA A 358 11.47 -27.30 -0.62
CA ALA A 358 12.57 -27.67 -1.50
C ALA A 358 13.93 -27.41 -0.83
N TRP A 359 14.08 -26.27 -0.15
CA TRP A 359 15.28 -25.92 0.61
C TRP A 359 15.56 -26.97 1.69
N PHE A 360 14.58 -27.28 2.55
CA PHE A 360 14.77 -28.30 3.58
C PHE A 360 15.06 -29.68 2.98
N MET A 361 14.42 -30.08 1.87
CA MET A 361 14.77 -31.33 1.19
C MET A 361 16.25 -31.35 0.78
N ALA A 362 16.77 -30.26 0.22
CA ALA A 362 18.15 -30.16 -0.24
C ALA A 362 19.18 -30.13 0.90
N GLN A 363 18.83 -29.54 2.05
CA GLN A 363 19.69 -29.51 3.24
C GLN A 363 19.75 -30.87 3.96
N ASN A 364 18.67 -31.67 3.90
CA ASN A 364 18.59 -32.97 4.56
C ASN A 364 19.08 -34.15 3.72
N THR A 365 19.77 -33.89 2.62
CA THR A 365 20.26 -34.95 1.74
C THR A 365 21.60 -34.60 1.12
N THR A 366 22.38 -35.64 0.86
CA THR A 366 23.60 -35.60 0.03
C THR A 366 23.47 -36.50 -1.20
N THR A 367 22.35 -37.23 -1.34
CA THR A 367 22.15 -38.13 -2.47
C THR A 367 21.65 -37.38 -3.68
N GLU A 368 22.10 -37.79 -4.87
CA GLU A 368 21.58 -37.27 -6.13
C GLU A 368 20.05 -37.35 -6.19
N SER A 369 19.46 -38.49 -5.78
CA SER A 369 18.01 -38.68 -5.76
C SER A 369 17.26 -37.68 -4.88
N GLY A 370 17.84 -37.29 -3.73
CA GLY A 370 17.27 -36.30 -2.83
C GLY A 370 17.37 -34.88 -3.41
N LEU A 371 18.51 -34.54 -4.00
CA LEU A 371 18.71 -33.27 -4.69
C LEU A 371 17.77 -33.10 -5.89
N GLN A 372 17.60 -34.16 -6.68
CA GLN A 372 16.62 -34.19 -7.77
C GLN A 372 15.18 -34.03 -7.26
N ALA A 373 14.86 -34.53 -6.05
CA ALA A 373 13.55 -34.31 -5.44
C ALA A 373 13.34 -32.85 -5.03
N ALA A 374 14.37 -32.19 -4.49
CA ALA A 374 14.33 -30.77 -4.18
C ALA A 374 14.16 -29.91 -5.45
N LEU A 375 14.90 -30.22 -6.53
CA LEU A 375 14.76 -29.54 -7.82
C LEU A 375 13.33 -29.62 -8.37
N ARG A 376 12.69 -30.81 -8.33
CA ARG A 376 11.28 -30.97 -8.73
C ARG A 376 10.31 -30.15 -7.88
N GLU A 377 10.64 -29.88 -6.62
CA GLU A 377 9.82 -29.02 -5.77
C GLU A 377 10.04 -27.53 -6.11
N TYR A 378 11.28 -27.11 -6.38
CA TYR A 378 11.59 -25.76 -6.87
C TYR A 378 10.98 -25.47 -8.26
N GLU A 379 10.96 -26.43 -9.18
CA GLU A 379 10.29 -26.27 -10.48
C GLU A 379 8.81 -25.88 -10.34
N LYS A 380 8.13 -26.34 -9.29
CA LYS A 380 6.74 -25.95 -9.01
C LYS A 380 6.65 -24.48 -8.57
N VAL A 381 7.68 -23.93 -7.91
CA VAL A 381 7.78 -22.49 -7.60
C VAL A 381 7.84 -21.68 -8.90
N LEU A 382 8.66 -22.12 -9.87
CA LEU A 382 8.76 -21.49 -11.19
C LEU A 382 7.40 -21.46 -11.91
N ARG A 383 6.47 -22.37 -11.60
CA ARG A 383 5.12 -22.44 -12.19
C ARG A 383 4.02 -21.73 -11.39
N CYS A 384 4.34 -21.12 -10.24
CA CYS A 384 3.36 -20.39 -9.43
C CYS A 384 2.73 -19.20 -10.19
N ARG A 385 1.49 -18.83 -9.86
CA ARG A 385 0.76 -17.75 -10.56
C ARG A 385 1.25 -16.33 -10.24
N SER A 386 1.97 -16.19 -9.14
CA SER A 386 2.63 -14.96 -8.72
C SER A 386 4.10 -15.24 -8.47
N LYS A 387 4.94 -14.26 -8.75
CA LYS A 387 6.39 -14.27 -8.54
C LYS A 387 6.75 -13.13 -7.63
N SER A 388 7.46 -13.44 -6.55
CA SER A 388 7.97 -12.47 -5.58
C SER A 388 9.50 -12.55 -5.51
N THR A 389 10.09 -11.93 -4.50
CA THR A 389 11.52 -12.11 -4.21
C THR A 389 11.88 -13.57 -3.91
N THR A 390 10.93 -14.40 -3.45
CA THR A 390 11.13 -15.85 -3.27
C THR A 390 11.51 -16.56 -4.56
N TYR A 391 10.96 -16.14 -5.70
CA TYR A 391 11.32 -16.68 -7.01
C TYR A 391 12.81 -16.50 -7.30
N VAL A 392 13.38 -15.33 -6.99
CA VAL A 392 14.81 -15.05 -7.22
C VAL A 392 15.69 -15.93 -6.34
N SER A 393 15.34 -16.06 -5.06
CA SER A 393 16.01 -16.99 -4.16
C SER A 393 15.94 -18.43 -4.68
N THR A 394 14.80 -18.84 -5.25
CA THR A 394 14.65 -20.16 -5.88
C THR A 394 15.62 -20.37 -7.03
N LEU A 395 15.79 -19.39 -7.94
CA LEU A 395 16.77 -19.51 -9.04
C LEU A 395 18.19 -19.75 -8.53
N LYS A 396 18.58 -19.00 -7.51
CA LYS A 396 19.89 -19.13 -6.86
C LYS A 396 20.08 -20.52 -6.25
N GLU A 397 19.12 -20.96 -5.42
CA GLU A 397 19.18 -22.27 -4.74
C GLU A 397 19.19 -23.44 -5.75
N MET A 398 18.44 -23.34 -6.84
CA MET A 398 18.52 -24.34 -7.92
C MET A 398 19.93 -24.41 -8.51
N GLY A 399 20.58 -23.27 -8.78
CA GLY A 399 21.97 -23.23 -9.23
C GLY A 399 22.97 -23.83 -8.22
N GLU A 400 22.75 -23.63 -6.92
CA GLU A 400 23.56 -24.25 -5.87
C GLU A 400 23.39 -25.78 -5.84
N ILE A 401 22.16 -26.28 -6.05
CA ILE A 401 21.92 -27.73 -6.17
C ILE A 401 22.59 -28.31 -7.41
N TYR A 402 22.49 -27.68 -8.58
CA TYR A 402 23.18 -28.16 -9.79
C TYR A 402 24.70 -28.15 -9.64
N THR A 403 25.25 -27.21 -8.86
CA THR A 403 26.68 -27.22 -8.51
C THR A 403 27.04 -28.45 -7.68
N ARG A 404 26.19 -28.84 -6.73
CA ARG A 404 26.37 -30.07 -5.92
C ARG A 404 26.20 -31.36 -6.73
N LEU A 405 25.59 -31.27 -7.92
CA LEU A 405 25.42 -32.35 -8.89
C LEU A 405 26.49 -32.30 -10.00
N ASP A 406 27.50 -31.44 -9.88
CA ASP A 406 28.56 -31.22 -10.88
C ASP A 406 28.06 -30.81 -12.28
N ASP A 407 26.83 -30.27 -12.39
CA ASP A 407 26.28 -29.72 -13.63
C ASP A 407 26.53 -28.20 -13.73
N PHE A 408 27.79 -27.86 -13.97
CA PHE A 408 28.24 -26.47 -14.05
C PHE A 408 27.65 -25.69 -15.23
N ALA A 409 27.19 -26.37 -16.28
CA ALA A 409 26.51 -25.75 -17.41
C ALA A 409 25.16 -25.21 -16.97
N THR A 410 24.35 -26.05 -16.30
CA THR A 410 23.04 -25.65 -15.77
C THR A 410 23.17 -24.62 -14.64
N THR A 411 24.16 -24.76 -13.75
CA THR A 411 24.47 -23.74 -12.73
C THR A 411 24.66 -22.35 -13.34
N ARG A 412 25.42 -22.25 -14.44
CA ARG A 412 25.68 -20.98 -15.12
C ARG A 412 24.40 -20.36 -15.67
N LEU A 413 23.53 -21.18 -16.26
CA LEU A 413 22.24 -20.72 -16.78
C LEU A 413 21.33 -20.20 -15.68
N PHE A 414 21.29 -20.82 -14.49
CA PHE A 414 20.52 -20.29 -13.36
C PHE A 414 21.08 -18.97 -12.82
N ARG A 415 22.42 -18.82 -12.77
CA ARG A 415 23.04 -17.52 -12.45
C ARG A 415 22.66 -16.43 -13.46
N GLN A 416 22.67 -16.76 -14.75
CA GLN A 416 22.24 -15.84 -15.81
C GLN A 416 20.75 -15.51 -15.70
N ALA A 417 19.91 -16.45 -15.28
CA ALA A 417 18.48 -16.21 -15.02
C ALA A 417 18.28 -15.23 -13.86
N GLU A 418 19.05 -15.36 -12.77
CA GLU A 418 19.05 -14.40 -11.67
C GLU A 418 19.48 -13.00 -12.14
N GLU A 419 20.58 -12.90 -12.90
CA GLU A 419 21.05 -11.65 -13.49
C GLU A 419 20.01 -11.02 -14.42
N GLU A 420 19.35 -11.83 -15.26
CA GLU A 420 18.28 -11.41 -16.15
C GLU A 420 17.06 -10.88 -15.37
N TYR A 421 16.73 -11.49 -14.23
CA TYR A 421 15.66 -11.01 -13.37
C TYR A 421 15.97 -9.59 -12.87
N TRP A 422 17.15 -9.38 -12.31
CA TRP A 422 17.55 -8.07 -11.79
C TRP A 422 17.68 -7.02 -12.88
N ARG A 423 18.19 -7.40 -14.06
CA ARG A 423 18.22 -6.52 -15.23
C ARG A 423 16.82 -6.06 -15.64
N ARG A 424 15.84 -6.98 -15.68
CA ARG A 424 14.44 -6.65 -15.97
C ARG A 424 13.79 -5.85 -14.86
N PHE A 425 14.15 -6.10 -13.60
CA PHE A 425 13.64 -5.38 -12.44
C PHE A 425 14.04 -3.91 -12.50
N SER A 426 15.33 -3.62 -12.70
CA SER A 426 15.83 -2.26 -12.86
C SER A 426 15.34 -1.57 -14.15
N ALA A 427 14.95 -2.35 -15.17
CA ALA A 427 14.28 -1.83 -16.37
C ALA A 427 12.77 -1.61 -16.20
N GLY A 428 12.19 -1.95 -15.05
CA GLY A 428 10.78 -1.76 -14.74
C GLY A 428 9.83 -2.70 -15.48
N ASP A 429 10.26 -3.93 -15.77
CA ASP A 429 9.43 -4.91 -16.51
C ASP A 429 8.21 -5.37 -15.68
N PRO A 430 6.97 -5.00 -16.06
CA PRO A 430 5.78 -5.31 -15.28
C PRO A 430 5.40 -6.81 -15.33
N ARG A 431 6.00 -7.58 -16.23
CA ARG A 431 5.71 -9.01 -16.42
C ARG A 431 6.40 -9.87 -15.37
N LEU A 432 7.39 -9.35 -14.65
CA LEU A 432 8.14 -10.10 -13.64
C LEU A 432 7.24 -10.76 -12.60
N ALA A 433 6.22 -10.05 -12.11
CA ALA A 433 5.27 -10.58 -11.13
C ALA A 433 4.47 -11.80 -11.64
N VAL A 434 4.30 -11.92 -12.96
CA VAL A 434 3.49 -12.97 -13.60
C VAL A 434 4.37 -14.11 -14.09
N ARG A 435 5.49 -13.80 -14.75
CA ARG A 435 6.33 -14.77 -15.46
C ARG A 435 7.75 -14.92 -14.90
N GLY A 436 8.21 -13.97 -14.08
CA GLY A 436 9.61 -13.89 -13.71
C GLY A 436 10.50 -13.83 -14.96
N VAL A 437 11.45 -14.75 -15.05
CA VAL A 437 12.29 -14.99 -16.23
C VAL A 437 12.05 -16.37 -16.85
N ASN A 438 10.84 -16.91 -16.70
CA ASN A 438 10.53 -18.25 -17.22
C ASN A 438 10.74 -18.36 -18.73
N ASP A 439 10.51 -17.30 -19.49
CA ASP A 439 10.80 -17.26 -20.93
C ASP A 439 12.29 -17.44 -21.23
N PHE A 440 13.18 -16.92 -20.37
CA PHE A 440 14.62 -17.18 -20.45
C PHE A 440 14.92 -18.65 -20.14
N LEU A 441 14.32 -19.21 -19.09
CA LEU A 441 14.52 -20.61 -18.72
C LEU A 441 14.02 -21.57 -19.82
N GLU A 442 12.86 -21.30 -20.40
CA GLU A 442 12.26 -22.05 -21.52
C GLU A 442 13.16 -22.03 -22.75
N LYS A 443 13.65 -20.85 -23.15
CA LYS A 443 14.56 -20.69 -24.30
C LYS A 443 15.86 -21.49 -24.14
N ASN A 444 16.32 -21.65 -22.90
CA ASN A 444 17.54 -22.40 -22.58
C ASN A 444 17.26 -23.87 -22.21
N GLY A 445 16.02 -24.36 -22.35
CA GLY A 445 15.66 -25.76 -22.11
C GLY A 445 15.61 -26.18 -20.64
N LEU A 446 15.61 -25.22 -19.71
CA LEU A 446 15.56 -25.47 -18.26
C LEU A 446 14.15 -25.57 -17.70
N LEU A 447 13.16 -25.05 -18.41
CA LEU A 447 11.75 -25.16 -18.05
C LEU A 447 10.97 -25.63 -19.29
N ARG A 448 10.19 -26.70 -19.12
CA ARG A 448 9.37 -27.30 -20.19
C ARG A 448 7.88 -27.06 -20.00
#